data_AF-G6AHV4-F1
#
_entry.id   AF-G6AHV4-F1
#
_cell.length_a   1.000
_cell.length_b   1.000
_cell.length_c   1.000
_cell.angle_alpha   90.00
_cell.angle_beta   90.00
_cell.angle_gamma   90.00
#
_symmetry.space_group_name_H-M   'P 1'
#
loop_
_entity.id
_entity.type
_entity.pdbx_description
1 polymer ?
#
loop_
_entity_poly.entity_id
_entity_poly.type
_entity_poly.pdbx_seq_one_letter_code
_entity_poly.pdbx_strand_id
1 'polypeptide(L)'
;MNRTIITLKDFELSSKENIIDKSQKIQAYIDQMKTFGCKGYWVMSKTGVGAKMEIEGYDGVVSAYISNDYLGMSQREETKKAGIEAILKYSSGASATQAIGGYLDIHKKLEREIANMRFPVNCKN
;
A
#
# COMPACT_ATOMS: atom_id res chain seq x y z
N MET A 1 3.12 40.28 -4.75
CA MET A 1 2.06 39.55 -5.49
C MET A 1 1.48 38.50 -4.58
N ASN A 2 0.21 38.61 -4.19
CA ASN A 2 -0.49 37.60 -3.41
C ASN A 2 -0.69 36.37 -4.32
N ARG A 3 0.09 35.31 -4.13
CA ARG A 3 -0.14 34.05 -4.85
C ARG A 3 -1.21 33.28 -4.10
N THR A 4 -2.40 33.17 -4.67
CA THR A 4 -3.43 32.26 -4.18
C THR A 4 -2.91 30.83 -4.34
N ILE A 5 -2.66 30.15 -3.22
CA ILE A 5 -2.22 28.76 -3.19
C ILE A 5 -3.46 27.86 -3.30
N ILE A 6 -3.47 26.96 -4.27
CA ILE A 6 -4.49 25.93 -4.42
C ILE A 6 -4.23 24.84 -3.37
N THR A 7 -5.26 24.44 -2.65
CA THR A 7 -5.23 23.44 -1.57
C THR A 7 -6.23 22.32 -1.85
N LEU A 8 -6.18 21.24 -1.06
CA LEU A 8 -7.17 20.16 -1.16
C LEU A 8 -8.61 20.62 -0.89
N LYS A 9 -8.79 21.72 -0.15
CA LYS A 9 -10.09 22.33 0.12
C LYS A 9 -10.78 22.85 -1.15
N ASP A 10 -10.00 23.26 -2.14
CA ASP A 10 -10.52 23.78 -3.41
C ASP A 10 -11.13 22.68 -4.31
N PHE A 11 -11.03 21.41 -3.91
CA PHE A 11 -11.55 20.24 -4.61
C PHE A 11 -12.74 19.55 -3.92
N GLU A 12 -13.30 20.17 -2.88
CA GLU A 12 -14.53 19.67 -2.25
C GLU A 12 -15.68 19.53 -3.26
N LEU A 13 -16.60 18.59 -2.99
CA LEU A 13 -17.70 18.28 -3.90
C LEU A 13 -18.63 19.48 -4.07
N SER A 14 -18.59 20.07 -5.28
CA SER A 14 -19.49 21.13 -5.72
C SER A 14 -20.41 20.60 -6.82
N SER A 15 -21.71 20.79 -6.67
CA SER A 15 -22.71 20.45 -7.70
C SER A 15 -22.74 21.40 -8.90
N LYS A 16 -21.91 22.46 -8.88
CA LYS A 16 -21.95 23.57 -9.84
C LYS A 16 -20.78 23.60 -10.83
N GLU A 17 -19.76 22.77 -10.64
CA GLU A 17 -18.59 22.76 -11.52
C GLU A 17 -18.74 21.73 -12.63
N ASN A 18 -18.43 22.14 -13.87
CA ASN A 18 -18.33 21.20 -14.97
C ASN A 18 -16.99 20.43 -14.91
N ILE A 19 -16.94 19.30 -15.63
CA ILE A 19 -15.77 18.41 -15.63
C ILE A 19 -14.51 19.06 -16.22
N ILE A 20 -14.66 20.01 -17.15
CA ILE A 20 -13.54 20.69 -17.81
C ILE A 20 -12.86 21.65 -16.83
N ASP A 21 -13.65 22.50 -16.15
CA ASP A 21 -13.15 23.44 -15.15
C ASP A 21 -12.46 22.69 -14.01
N LYS A 22 -13.05 21.57 -13.58
CA LYS A 22 -12.46 20.71 -12.55
C LYS A 22 -11.14 20.10 -13.00
N SER A 23 -11.06 19.61 -14.24
CA SER A 23 -9.82 19.09 -14.82
C SER A 23 -8.73 20.15 -14.88
N GLN A 24 -9.07 21.37 -15.32
CA GLN A 24 -8.14 22.50 -15.36
C GLN A 24 -7.63 22.88 -13.96
N LYS A 25 -8.50 22.90 -12.95
CA LYS A 25 -8.11 23.13 -11.56
C LYS A 25 -7.17 22.05 -11.02
N ILE A 26 -7.43 20.78 -11.33
CA ILE A 26 -6.55 19.65 -10.95
C ILE A 26 -5.18 19.83 -11.61
N GLN A 27 -5.14 20.17 -12.90
CA GLN A 27 -3.89 20.42 -13.61
C GLN A 27 -3.12 21.60 -13.00
N ALA A 28 -3.79 22.70 -12.67
CA ALA A 28 -3.17 23.85 -12.01
C ALA A 28 -2.59 23.48 -10.64
N TYR A 29 -3.27 22.62 -9.86
CA TYR A 29 -2.74 22.11 -8.60
C TYR A 29 -1.51 21.21 -8.80
N ILE A 30 -1.53 20.31 -9.78
CA ILE A 30 -0.37 19.47 -10.13
C ILE A 30 0.83 20.35 -10.50
N ASP A 31 0.61 21.37 -11.33
CA ASP A 31 1.68 22.26 -11.77
C ASP A 31 2.19 23.14 -10.62
N GLN A 32 1.31 23.62 -9.74
CA GLN A 32 1.72 24.26 -8.49
C GLN A 32 2.61 23.34 -7.66
N MET A 33 2.22 22.08 -7.48
CA MET A 33 2.99 21.13 -6.67
C MET A 33 4.39 20.88 -7.22
N LYS A 34 4.57 20.91 -8.55
CA LYS A 34 5.90 20.82 -9.17
C LYS A 34 6.81 22.00 -8.79
N THR A 35 6.25 23.18 -8.52
CA THR A 35 7.04 24.38 -8.16
C THR A 35 7.57 24.37 -6.72
N PHE A 36 6.98 23.58 -5.82
CA PHE A 36 7.39 23.56 -4.41
C PHE A 36 8.70 22.80 -4.16
N GLY A 37 9.26 22.13 -5.17
CA GLY A 37 10.57 21.47 -5.10
C GLY A 37 10.63 20.22 -4.20
N CYS A 38 9.63 20.01 -3.34
CA CYS A 38 9.47 18.82 -2.52
C CYS A 38 8.35 17.92 -3.05
N LYS A 39 8.59 16.60 -3.06
CA LYS A 39 7.57 15.61 -3.40
C LYS A 39 6.58 15.51 -2.24
N GLY A 40 5.40 16.11 -2.39
CA GLY A 40 4.37 16.14 -1.35
C GLY A 40 3.54 14.85 -1.21
N TYR A 41 3.77 13.84 -2.06
CA TYR A 41 2.96 12.62 -2.08
C TYR A 41 3.81 11.35 -2.08
N TRP A 42 4.46 11.07 -3.22
CA TRP A 42 5.08 9.77 -3.45
C TRP A 42 6.59 9.90 -3.61
N VAL A 43 7.32 8.98 -2.99
CA VAL A 43 8.73 8.71 -3.25
C VAL A 43 8.82 7.29 -3.79
N MET A 44 9.31 7.16 -5.02
CA MET A 44 9.45 5.86 -5.69
C MET A 44 10.56 5.04 -5.04
N SER A 45 10.22 3.82 -4.60
CA SER A 45 11.20 2.78 -4.24
C SER A 45 11.57 1.95 -5.46
N LYS A 46 12.84 1.60 -5.60
CA LYS A 46 13.35 0.70 -6.65
C LYS A 46 13.51 -0.75 -6.15
N THR A 47 13.45 -0.95 -4.83
CA THR A 47 13.58 -2.26 -4.17
C THR A 47 12.42 -2.51 -3.20
N GLY A 48 12.41 -3.69 -2.57
CA GLY A 48 11.61 -3.91 -1.36
C GLY A 48 12.00 -2.94 -0.24
N VAL A 49 11.04 -2.66 0.65
CA VAL A 49 11.19 -1.73 1.77
C VAL A 49 11.56 -2.51 3.03
N GLY A 50 12.83 -2.49 3.43
CA GLY A 50 13.34 -3.11 4.65
C GLY A 50 14.15 -2.11 5.48
N ALA A 51 15.14 -2.57 6.24
CA ALA A 51 16.10 -1.68 6.94
C ALA A 51 16.95 -0.84 5.96
N LYS A 52 17.08 -1.32 4.73
CA LYS A 52 17.76 -0.66 3.62
C LYS A 52 16.88 -0.72 2.38
N MET A 53 16.99 0.28 1.52
CA MET A 53 16.25 0.34 0.26
C MET A 53 16.95 1.24 -0.75
N GLU A 54 16.57 1.14 -2.02
CA GLU A 54 16.91 2.13 -3.03
C GLU A 54 15.67 2.99 -3.33
N ILE A 55 15.85 4.31 -3.33
CA ILE A 55 14.78 5.27 -3.64
C ILE A 55 15.22 6.21 -4.75
N GLU A 56 14.24 6.80 -5.42
CA GLU A 56 14.52 7.89 -6.35
C GLU A 56 15.19 9.09 -5.67
N GLY A 57 16.02 9.82 -6.43
CA GLY A 57 16.77 10.97 -5.95
C GLY A 57 18.08 10.64 -5.22
N TYR A 58 18.38 9.36 -5.01
CA TYR A 58 19.63 8.89 -4.41
C TYR A 58 20.29 7.82 -5.27
N ASP A 59 21.62 7.87 -5.34
CA ASP A 59 22.43 6.86 -6.02
C ASP A 59 22.87 5.79 -5.03
N GLY A 60 22.22 4.62 -5.13
CA GLY A 60 22.52 3.44 -4.33
C GLY A 60 21.60 3.25 -3.12
N VAL A 61 22.06 2.39 -2.21
CA VAL A 61 21.28 1.89 -1.07
C VAL A 61 21.33 2.89 0.09
N VAL A 62 20.15 3.28 0.59
CA VAL A 62 19.98 4.13 1.77
C VAL A 62 19.46 3.35 2.96
N SER A 63 19.66 3.88 4.18
CA SER A 63 19.03 3.34 5.39
C SER A 63 17.59 3.85 5.50
N ALA A 64 16.62 2.95 5.68
CA ALA A 64 15.21 3.30 5.68
C ALA A 64 14.65 3.39 7.11
N TYR A 65 14.30 4.60 7.53
CA TYR A 65 13.61 4.88 8.80
C TYR A 65 12.10 5.11 8.62
N ILE A 66 11.58 4.88 7.41
CA ILE A 66 10.18 5.12 7.03
C ILE A 66 9.36 3.82 6.91
N SER A 67 10.01 2.67 7.09
CA SER A 67 9.37 1.36 6.92
C SER A 67 8.50 0.99 8.10
N ASN A 68 7.35 0.37 7.82
CA ASN A 68 6.52 -0.29 8.82
C ASN A 68 6.87 -1.78 9.01
N ASP A 69 7.90 -2.29 8.32
CA ASP A 69 8.37 -3.66 8.49
C ASP A 69 9.26 -3.78 9.74
N TYR A 70 8.67 -3.53 10.91
CA TYR A 70 9.37 -3.42 12.20
C TYR A 70 10.20 -4.66 12.56
N LEU A 71 9.77 -5.84 12.10
CA LEU A 71 10.39 -7.12 12.40
C LEU A 71 11.13 -7.72 11.19
N GLY A 72 11.19 -7.01 10.06
CA GLY A 72 11.81 -7.51 8.83
C GLY A 72 11.09 -8.72 8.22
N MET A 73 9.83 -8.96 8.59
CA MET A 73 9.09 -10.16 8.22
C MET A 73 8.84 -10.25 6.72
N SER A 74 8.73 -9.11 6.03
CA SER A 74 8.55 -9.09 4.57
C SER A 74 9.78 -9.60 3.81
N GLN A 75 10.98 -9.50 4.43
CA GLN A 75 12.24 -9.84 3.79
C GLN A 75 12.73 -11.26 4.10
N ARG A 76 12.13 -11.92 5.09
CA ARG A 76 12.46 -13.29 5.48
C ARG A 76 12.27 -14.28 4.34
N GLU A 77 13.23 -15.18 4.20
CA GLU A 77 13.21 -16.21 3.15
C GLU A 77 12.02 -17.15 3.29
N GLU A 78 11.61 -17.46 4.53
CA GLU A 78 10.45 -18.29 4.79
C GLU A 78 9.14 -17.62 4.34
N THR A 79 9.01 -16.30 4.54
CA THR A 79 7.84 -15.52 4.09
C THR A 79 7.75 -15.49 2.56
N LYS A 80 8.88 -15.22 1.88
CA LYS A 80 8.93 -15.19 0.41
C LYS A 80 8.60 -16.54 -0.20
N LYS A 81 9.17 -17.62 0.34
CA LYS A 81 8.89 -19.00 -0.10
C LYS A 81 7.41 -19.35 0.07
N ALA A 82 6.84 -19.08 1.25
CA ALA A 82 5.41 -19.31 1.48
C ALA A 82 4.52 -18.54 0.49
N GLY A 83 4.88 -17.30 0.14
CA GLY A 83 4.20 -16.51 -0.88
C GLY A 83 4.28 -17.13 -2.28
N ILE A 84 5.46 -17.59 -2.70
CA ILE A 84 5.66 -18.27 -3.99
C ILE A 84 4.85 -19.57 -4.05
N GLU A 85 4.91 -20.39 -3.01
CA GLU A 85 4.15 -21.64 -2.91
C GLU A 85 2.64 -21.40 -2.95
N ALA A 86 2.16 -20.35 -2.27
CA ALA A 86 0.76 -19.97 -2.30
C ALA A 86 0.31 -19.58 -3.71
N ILE A 87 1.10 -18.79 -4.45
CA ILE A 87 0.78 -18.43 -5.84
C ILE A 87 0.73 -19.67 -6.74
N LEU A 88 1.69 -20.60 -6.59
CA LEU A 88 1.71 -21.83 -7.38
C LEU A 88 0.51 -22.75 -7.10
N LYS A 89 0.04 -22.81 -5.84
CA LYS A 89 -1.09 -23.66 -5.46
C LYS A 89 -2.45 -23.01 -5.72
N TYR A 90 -2.59 -21.70 -5.47
CA TYR A 90 -3.89 -21.00 -5.42
C TYR A 90 -4.09 -19.97 -6.53
N SER A 91 -3.11 -19.79 -7.42
CA SER A 91 -3.05 -18.67 -8.38
C SER A 91 -2.87 -17.31 -7.67
N SER A 92 -2.99 -16.22 -8.42
CA SER A 92 -2.82 -14.85 -7.91
C SER A 92 -4.00 -14.33 -7.08
N GLY A 93 -5.16 -14.99 -7.13
CA GLY A 93 -6.34 -14.57 -6.37
C GLY A 93 -7.48 -15.58 -6.39
N ALA A 94 -8.30 -15.55 -5.34
CA ALA A 94 -9.41 -16.50 -5.13
C ALA A 94 -10.55 -16.39 -6.16
N SER A 95 -10.64 -15.26 -6.89
CA SER A 95 -11.55 -15.04 -8.02
C SER A 95 -13.05 -15.26 -7.76
N ALA A 96 -13.45 -15.32 -6.48
CA ALA A 96 -14.82 -15.45 -6.01
C ALA A 96 -14.93 -14.90 -4.57
N THR A 97 -16.14 -14.57 -4.13
CA THR A 97 -16.40 -14.27 -2.71
C THR A 97 -16.39 -15.55 -1.89
N GLN A 98 -16.14 -15.47 -0.57
CA GLN A 98 -16.08 -16.67 0.28
C GLN A 98 -17.35 -17.53 0.18
N ALA A 99 -18.51 -16.88 0.10
CA ALA A 99 -19.82 -17.54 0.07
C ALA A 99 -20.07 -18.41 -1.17
N ILE A 100 -19.39 -18.14 -2.28
CA ILE A 100 -19.63 -18.81 -3.58
C ILE A 100 -18.42 -19.61 -4.08
N GLY A 101 -17.44 -19.88 -3.22
CA GLY A 101 -16.27 -20.72 -3.56
C GLY A 101 -14.91 -20.04 -3.42
N GLY A 102 -14.85 -18.77 -3.03
CA GLY A 102 -13.59 -18.04 -2.80
C GLY A 102 -12.91 -18.34 -1.47
N TYR A 103 -13.48 -19.22 -0.63
CA TYR A 103 -12.92 -19.59 0.66
C TYR A 103 -11.93 -20.75 0.55
N LEU A 104 -10.68 -20.41 0.26
CA LEU A 104 -9.55 -21.34 0.18
C LEU A 104 -9.18 -21.97 1.53
N ASP A 105 -8.61 -23.17 1.52
CA ASP A 105 -8.11 -23.88 2.72
C ASP A 105 -7.05 -23.06 3.49
N ILE A 106 -6.23 -22.25 2.80
CA ILE A 106 -5.25 -21.36 3.44
C ILE A 106 -5.91 -20.24 4.27
N HIS A 107 -7.10 -19.76 3.89
CA HIS A 107 -7.85 -18.79 4.71
C HIS A 107 -8.27 -19.44 6.04
N LYS A 108 -8.86 -20.63 5.97
CA LYS A 108 -9.27 -21.39 7.17
C LYS A 108 -8.10 -21.71 8.09
N LYS A 109 -6.95 -22.07 7.50
CA LYS A 109 -5.72 -22.31 8.27
C LYS A 109 -5.27 -21.03 8.97
N LEU A 110 -5.19 -19.91 8.25
CA LEU A 110 -4.78 -18.63 8.82
C LEU A 110 -5.71 -18.16 9.95
N GLU A 111 -7.03 -18.25 9.76
CA GLU A 111 -8.02 -17.90 10.78
C GLU A 111 -7.84 -18.71 12.07
N ARG A 112 -7.58 -20.03 11.95
CA ARG A 112 -7.30 -20.90 13.10
C ARG A 112 -6.01 -20.54 13.81
N GLU A 113 -4.92 -20.32 13.07
CA GLU A 113 -3.63 -19.96 13.66
C GLU A 113 -3.69 -18.60 14.38
N ILE A 114 -4.37 -17.61 13.80
CA ILE A 114 -4.58 -16.29 14.44
C ILE A 114 -5.45 -16.45 15.69
N ALA A 115 -6.53 -17.23 15.62
CA ALA A 115 -7.38 -17.49 16.78
C ALA A 115 -6.57 -18.12 17.91
N ASN A 116 -5.78 -19.15 17.63
CA ASN A 116 -4.92 -19.84 18.60
C ASN A 116 -3.83 -18.93 19.18
N MET A 117 -3.25 -18.04 18.37
CA MET A 117 -2.23 -17.09 18.81
C MET A 117 -2.82 -16.04 19.77
N ARG A 118 -3.99 -15.48 19.47
CA ARG A 118 -4.60 -14.39 20.25
C ARG A 118 -5.39 -14.90 21.46
N PHE A 119 -6.03 -16.05 21.30
CA PHE A 119 -6.78 -16.74 22.32
C PHE A 119 -6.29 -18.19 22.29
N PRO A 120 -5.29 -18.57 23.11
CA PRO A 120 -4.91 -19.96 23.22
C PRO A 120 -6.11 -20.75 23.79
N VAL A 121 -6.98 -21.20 22.89
CA VAL A 121 -8.19 -21.93 23.22
C VAL A 121 -7.76 -23.36 23.54
N ASN A 122 -7.79 -23.68 24.84
CA ASN A 122 -7.89 -25.04 25.34
C ASN A 122 -9.28 -25.61 24.98
N CYS A 123 -9.59 -25.73 23.69
CA CYS A 123 -10.73 -26.53 23.26
C CYS A 123 -10.29 -27.99 23.29
N LYS A 124 -10.54 -28.66 24.43
CA LYS A 124 -10.58 -30.12 24.45
C LYS A 124 -11.66 -30.56 23.46
N ASN A 125 -11.27 -31.52 22.61
CA ASN A 125 -12.09 -32.19 21.61
C ASN A 125 -13.47 -32.60 22.14
#